data_AF-A0A9P3G941-F1
#
_entry.id   AF-A0A9P3G941-F1
#
_cell.length_a   1.000
_cell.length_b   1.000
_cell.length_c   1.000
_cell.angle_alpha   90.00
_cell.angle_beta   90.00
_cell.angle_gamma   90.00
#
_symmetry.space_group_name_H-M   'P 1'
#
loop_
_entity.id
_entity.type
_entity.pdbx_description
1 polymer ?
#
loop_
_entity_poly.entity_id
_entity_poly.type
_entity_poly.pdbx_seq_one_letter_code
_entity_poly.pdbx_strand_id
1 'polypeptide(L)'
;MKEELPLLILTHLDEQLSWGKQEVKKKRTFIQAVVARFPCLEHYEDAWPVLAYTPEWLSRRKGRVLSQHEARSLLPRRSHNAEDVSTSASRPSTRLAHGTRMPTRTSPQRQRQPSAEVPVQPSSPSPELMNGPSPTSAVRTTVSASVRRFLASLRPSMRELAMVFALAGVRDRACLEALVAMTHAEQSAFLDRLPLNMFQREVVLDGLAARRR
;
A
#
# COMPACT_ATOMS: atom_id res chain seq x y z
N MET A 1 -11.21 -9.93 10.26
CA MET A 1 -11.63 -9.79 8.85
C MET A 1 -10.75 -10.58 7.88
N LYS A 2 -9.42 -10.39 7.85
CA LYS A 2 -8.53 -11.01 6.84
C LYS A 2 -8.57 -12.54 6.75
N GLU A 3 -8.83 -13.24 7.86
CA GLU A 3 -8.86 -14.72 7.88
C GLU A 3 -10.24 -15.32 7.62
N GLU A 4 -11.31 -14.61 8.00
CA GLU A 4 -12.69 -15.09 7.83
C GLU A 4 -13.24 -14.80 6.43
N LEU A 5 -12.82 -13.70 5.79
CA LEU A 5 -13.30 -13.34 4.46
C LEU A 5 -13.00 -14.42 3.38
N PRO A 6 -11.81 -15.04 3.35
CA PRO A 6 -11.53 -16.19 2.49
C PRO A 6 -12.52 -17.34 2.62
N LEU A 7 -13.00 -17.62 3.84
CA LEU A 7 -13.97 -18.69 4.08
C LEU A 7 -15.32 -18.35 3.43
N LEU A 8 -15.81 -17.12 3.65
CA LEU A 8 -17.04 -16.65 3.02
C LEU A 8 -16.95 -16.63 1.49
N ILE A 9 -15.79 -16.28 0.93
CA ILE A 9 -15.55 -16.34 -0.52
C ILE A 9 -15.73 -17.77 -1.02
N LEU A 10 -15.13 -18.76 -0.34
CA LEU A 10 -15.23 -20.17 -0.74
C LEU A 10 -16.62 -20.77 -0.56
N THR A 11 -17.39 -20.28 0.41
CA THR A 11 -18.75 -20.76 0.65
C THR A 11 -19.74 -20.28 -0.42
N HIS A 12 -19.59 -19.04 -0.89
CA HIS A 12 -20.61 -18.41 -1.73
C HIS A 12 -20.22 -18.25 -3.20
N LEU A 13 -18.93 -18.27 -3.54
CA LEU A 13 -18.42 -18.00 -4.89
C LEU A 13 -17.66 -19.19 -5.46
N ASP A 14 -17.63 -19.29 -6.79
CA ASP A 14 -16.90 -20.34 -7.48
C ASP A 14 -15.43 -19.93 -7.67
N GLU A 15 -14.50 -20.64 -7.05
CA GLU A 15 -13.06 -20.35 -7.16
C GLU A 15 -12.54 -20.39 -8.61
N GLN A 16 -13.17 -21.19 -9.49
CA GLN A 16 -12.75 -21.36 -10.87
C GLN A 16 -13.17 -20.21 -11.79
N LEU A 17 -14.12 -19.37 -11.37
CA LEU A 17 -14.62 -18.25 -12.16
C LEU A 17 -13.99 -16.92 -11.72
N SER A 18 -13.68 -16.04 -12.68
CA SER A 18 -13.26 -14.68 -12.34
C SER A 18 -14.44 -13.90 -11.78
N TRP A 19 -14.19 -12.85 -10.99
CA TRP A 19 -15.26 -12.04 -10.40
C TRP A 19 -16.31 -11.60 -11.43
N GLY A 20 -15.90 -11.13 -12.61
CA GLY A 20 -16.81 -10.75 -13.68
C GLY A 20 -17.74 -11.87 -14.17
N LYS A 21 -17.27 -13.13 -14.13
CA LYS A 21 -18.00 -14.32 -14.59
C LYS A 21 -18.86 -14.98 -13.51
N GLN A 22 -18.81 -14.52 -12.25
CA GLN A 22 -19.68 -15.05 -11.19
C GLN A 22 -21.14 -14.67 -11.46
N GLU A 23 -22.05 -15.57 -11.08
CA GLU A 23 -23.48 -15.32 -11.14
C GLU A 23 -23.87 -14.13 -10.23
N VAL A 24 -24.70 -13.23 -10.76
CA VAL A 24 -25.11 -12.00 -10.05
C VAL A 24 -25.78 -12.31 -8.71
N LYS A 25 -26.60 -13.37 -8.66
CA LYS A 25 -27.27 -13.82 -7.43
C LYS A 25 -26.25 -14.24 -6.36
N LYS A 26 -25.23 -15.02 -6.73
CA LYS A 26 -24.15 -15.45 -5.81
C LYS A 26 -23.34 -14.27 -5.28
N LYS A 27 -23.01 -13.30 -6.15
CA LYS A 27 -22.33 -12.06 -5.71
C LYS A 27 -23.14 -11.32 -4.66
N ARG A 28 -24.45 -11.15 -4.87
CA ARG A 28 -25.33 -10.45 -3.93
C ARG A 28 -25.42 -11.17 -2.59
N THR A 29 -25.62 -12.49 -2.61
CA THR A 29 -25.67 -13.31 -1.39
C THR A 29 -24.34 -13.26 -0.63
N PHE A 30 -23.20 -13.32 -1.33
CA PHE A 30 -21.88 -13.17 -0.74
C PHE A 30 -21.72 -11.80 -0.05
N ILE A 31 -22.06 -10.70 -0.73
CA ILE A 31 -21.95 -9.35 -0.15
C ILE A 31 -22.85 -9.23 1.10
N GLN A 32 -24.09 -9.71 1.04
CA GLN A 32 -24.98 -9.72 2.20
C GLN A 32 -24.43 -10.53 3.37
N ALA A 33 -23.87 -11.72 3.12
CA ALA A 33 -23.25 -12.54 4.15
C ALA A 33 -22.04 -11.85 4.79
N VAL A 34 -21.22 -11.16 3.98
CA VAL A 34 -20.06 -10.41 4.46
C VAL A 34 -20.48 -9.20 5.29
N VAL A 35 -21.48 -8.43 4.86
CA VAL A 35 -22.01 -7.28 5.61
C VAL A 35 -22.64 -7.73 6.93
N ALA A 36 -23.42 -8.82 6.92
CA ALA A 36 -24.00 -9.39 8.14
C ALA A 36 -22.92 -9.86 9.13
N ARG A 37 -21.78 -10.39 8.64
CA ARG A 37 -20.65 -10.82 9.48
C ARG A 37 -19.79 -9.66 9.96
N PHE A 38 -19.67 -8.59 9.17
CA PHE A 38 -18.86 -7.41 9.48
C PHE A 38 -19.70 -6.13 9.32
N PRO A 39 -20.54 -5.78 10.32
CA PRO A 39 -21.45 -4.63 10.23
C PRO A 39 -20.76 -3.29 9.99
N CYS A 40 -19.46 -3.16 10.32
CA CYS A 40 -18.69 -1.95 10.00
C CYS A 40 -18.64 -1.64 8.50
N LEU A 41 -18.89 -2.63 7.63
CA LEU A 41 -18.96 -2.45 6.18
C LEU A 41 -20.19 -1.70 5.69
N GLU A 42 -21.25 -1.59 6.50
CA GLU A 42 -22.47 -0.85 6.12
C GLU A 42 -22.21 0.63 5.88
N HIS A 43 -21.13 1.18 6.46
CA HIS A 43 -20.73 2.57 6.27
C HIS A 43 -20.11 2.85 4.89
N TYR A 44 -19.79 1.80 4.13
CA TYR A 44 -19.21 1.93 2.79
C TYR A 44 -20.28 1.69 1.74
N GLU A 45 -20.37 2.61 0.79
CA GLU A 45 -21.24 2.48 -0.39
C GLU A 45 -20.97 1.15 -1.10
N ASP A 46 -22.03 0.36 -1.31
CA ASP A 46 -22.02 -0.97 -1.93
C ASP A 46 -21.03 -1.98 -1.32
N ALA A 47 -20.64 -1.78 -0.05
CA ALA A 47 -19.56 -2.53 0.58
C ALA A 47 -18.28 -2.56 -0.29
N TRP A 48 -17.92 -1.40 -0.87
CA TRP A 48 -16.75 -1.19 -1.72
C TRP A 48 -15.47 -1.98 -1.32
N PRO A 49 -15.10 -2.08 -0.03
CA PRO A 49 -13.87 -2.80 0.35
C PRO A 49 -13.93 -4.28 -0.01
N VAL A 50 -15.13 -4.89 0.05
CA VAL A 50 -15.39 -6.27 -0.34
C VAL A 50 -15.25 -6.43 -1.85
N LEU A 51 -15.82 -5.49 -2.60
CA LEU A 51 -15.77 -5.47 -4.06
C LEU A 51 -14.33 -5.26 -4.58
N ALA A 52 -13.52 -4.48 -3.87
CA ALA A 52 -12.11 -4.28 -4.20
C ALA A 52 -11.25 -5.51 -3.88
N TYR A 53 -11.45 -6.12 -2.71
CA TYR A 53 -10.63 -7.22 -2.23
C TYR A 53 -10.89 -8.55 -2.97
N THR A 54 -12.16 -8.87 -3.22
CA THR A 54 -12.56 -10.21 -3.70
C THR A 54 -11.99 -10.59 -5.07
N PRO A 55 -12.00 -9.70 -6.09
CA PRO A 55 -11.39 -9.99 -7.39
C PRO A 55 -9.89 -10.24 -7.31
N GLU A 56 -9.19 -9.47 -6.48
CA GLU A 56 -7.74 -9.63 -6.28
C GLU A 56 -7.43 -10.98 -5.61
N TRP A 57 -8.18 -11.34 -4.58
CA TRP A 57 -8.03 -12.62 -3.90
C TRP A 57 -8.28 -13.81 -4.85
N LEU A 58 -9.37 -13.78 -5.64
CA LEU A 58 -9.68 -14.82 -6.62
C LEU A 58 -8.57 -14.95 -7.69
N SER A 59 -8.02 -13.83 -8.13
CA SER A 59 -6.94 -13.81 -9.13
C SER A 59 -5.63 -14.39 -8.60
N ARG A 60 -5.24 -14.02 -7.37
CA ARG A 60 -4.04 -14.56 -6.70
C ARG A 60 -4.15 -16.07 -6.48
N ARG A 61 -5.35 -16.57 -6.24
CA ARG A 61 -5.57 -18.00 -5.95
C ARG A 61 -5.51 -18.86 -7.21
N LYS A 62 -6.09 -18.40 -8.33
CA LYS A 62 -5.99 -19.08 -9.63
C LYS A 62 -4.55 -19.34 -10.08
N GLY A 63 -3.65 -18.39 -9.84
CA GLY A 63 -2.23 -18.54 -10.18
C GLY A 63 -1.53 -19.67 -9.41
N ARG A 64 -1.96 -19.97 -8.18
CA ARG A 64 -1.33 -21.04 -7.37
C ARG A 64 -1.69 -22.44 -7.87
N VAL A 65 -2.90 -22.63 -8.37
CA VAL A 65 -3.36 -23.94 -8.89
C VAL A 65 -2.58 -24.31 -10.15
N LEU A 66 -2.39 -23.34 -11.07
CA LEU A 66 -1.61 -23.56 -12.29
C LEU A 66 -0.13 -23.82 -11.96
N SER A 67 0.46 -23.03 -11.07
CA SER A 67 1.87 -23.18 -10.69
C SER A 67 2.17 -24.51 -9.97
N GLN A 68 1.23 -25.06 -9.18
CA GLN A 68 1.43 -26.38 -8.57
C GLN A 68 1.41 -27.53 -9.57
N HIS A 69 0.60 -27.44 -10.63
CA HIS A 69 0.60 -28.46 -11.69
C HIS A 69 1.88 -28.43 -12.51
N GLU A 70 2.41 -27.24 -12.80
CA GLU A 70 3.66 -27.08 -13.54
C GLU A 70 4.89 -27.50 -12.72
N ALA A 71 4.94 -27.13 -11.43
CA ALA A 71 6.01 -27.54 -10.52
C ALA A 71 6.08 -29.07 -10.32
N ARG A 72 4.95 -29.78 -10.43
CA ARG A 72 4.92 -31.25 -10.40
C ARG A 72 5.34 -31.89 -11.73
N SER A 73 5.16 -31.21 -12.85
CA SER A 73 5.59 -31.71 -14.16
C SER A 73 7.10 -31.61 -14.39
N LEU A 74 7.80 -30.75 -13.65
CA LEU A 74 9.24 -30.51 -13.80
C LEU A 74 10.12 -31.28 -12.81
N LEU A 75 9.52 -32.05 -11.89
CA LEU A 75 10.33 -33.02 -11.14
C LEU A 75 10.78 -34.11 -12.10
N PRO A 76 12.09 -34.35 -12.25
CA PRO A 76 12.60 -35.42 -13.09
C PRO A 76 11.95 -36.71 -12.58
N ARG A 77 11.13 -37.32 -13.44
CA ARG A 77 10.61 -38.67 -13.23
C ARG A 77 11.85 -39.54 -13.03
N ARG A 78 12.15 -39.85 -11.77
CA ARG A 78 13.30 -40.65 -11.34
C ARG A 78 13.08 -42.04 -11.94
N SER A 79 13.55 -42.20 -13.17
CA SER A 79 13.54 -43.46 -13.88
C SER A 79 14.48 -44.36 -13.12
N HIS A 80 13.91 -45.24 -12.31
CA HIS A 80 14.60 -46.39 -11.76
C HIS A 80 14.93 -47.31 -12.92
N ASN A 81 15.98 -46.99 -13.68
CA ASN A 81 16.81 -48.01 -14.30
C ASN A 81 18.07 -48.09 -13.44
N ALA A 82 18.10 -49.14 -12.62
CA ALA A 82 19.34 -49.71 -12.17
C ALA A 82 20.18 -50.03 -13.41
N GLU A 83 21.42 -49.56 -13.43
CA GLU A 83 22.59 -50.37 -13.74
C GLU A 83 23.84 -49.53 -13.46
N ASP A 84 24.43 -49.89 -12.32
CA ASP A 84 25.86 -50.04 -12.07
C ASP A 84 26.81 -49.46 -13.13
N VAL A 85 27.54 -48.39 -12.78
CA VAL A 85 28.93 -48.22 -13.21
C VAL A 85 29.61 -47.25 -12.23
N SER A 86 30.59 -47.81 -11.53
CA SER A 86 31.57 -47.09 -10.73
C SER A 86 32.40 -46.15 -11.61
N THR A 87 32.49 -44.87 -11.28
CA THR A 87 33.70 -44.10 -11.63
C THR A 87 34.01 -43.02 -10.60
N SER A 88 35.23 -43.12 -10.12
CA SER A 88 35.89 -42.33 -9.10
C SER A 88 36.05 -40.84 -9.42
N ALA A 89 36.22 -40.09 -8.33
CA ALA A 89 37.09 -38.93 -8.17
C ALA A 89 36.69 -37.60 -8.85
N SER A 90 36.27 -36.63 -8.04
CA SER A 90 37.19 -35.59 -7.52
C SER A 90 36.40 -34.45 -6.88
N ARG A 91 36.72 -34.19 -5.61
CA ARG A 91 36.28 -33.01 -4.84
C ARG A 91 37.02 -31.77 -5.35
N PRO A 92 36.40 -30.58 -5.24
CA PRO A 92 37.05 -29.54 -4.46
C PRO A 92 36.16 -29.03 -3.34
N SER A 93 36.74 -29.11 -2.15
CA SER A 93 36.31 -28.50 -0.91
C SER A 93 36.52 -26.99 -0.97
N THR A 94 35.47 -26.19 -0.92
CA THR A 94 35.57 -24.77 -0.57
C THR A 94 34.92 -24.54 0.79
N ARG A 95 35.82 -24.47 1.78
CA ARG A 95 35.57 -24.14 3.17
C ARG A 95 35.64 -22.63 3.36
N LEU A 96 34.76 -22.14 4.25
CA LEU A 96 34.98 -21.09 5.25
C LEU A 96 35.08 -19.63 4.81
N ALA A 97 34.11 -18.82 5.24
CA ALA A 97 34.29 -17.75 6.25
C ALA A 97 32.89 -17.22 6.63
N HIS A 98 32.39 -17.46 7.84
CA HIS A 98 32.61 -16.66 9.06
C HIS A 98 32.27 -15.18 8.87
N GLY A 99 31.13 -14.76 9.45
CA GLY A 99 30.71 -13.36 9.44
C GLY A 99 29.44 -13.06 10.23
N THR A 100 29.26 -13.69 11.40
CA THR A 100 28.26 -13.27 12.38
C THR A 100 28.67 -11.92 12.94
N ARG A 101 27.98 -10.83 12.56
CA ARG A 101 28.13 -9.55 13.27
C ARG A 101 26.79 -8.83 13.38
N MET A 102 26.16 -9.03 14.53
CA MET A 102 25.10 -8.17 15.07
C MET A 102 25.68 -6.80 15.44
N PRO A 103 24.98 -5.69 15.13
CA PRO A 103 25.10 -4.47 15.90
C PRO A 103 23.88 -4.27 16.80
N THR A 104 24.22 -4.19 18.07
CA THR A 104 23.53 -3.67 19.25
C THR A 104 22.44 -2.64 18.96
N ARG A 105 21.22 -2.97 19.40
CA ARG A 105 20.06 -2.08 19.46
C ARG A 105 20.18 -1.20 20.72
N THR A 106 20.78 -0.03 20.57
CA THR A 106 20.81 0.99 21.63
C THR A 106 19.46 1.72 21.63
N SER A 107 18.62 1.41 22.60
CA SER A 107 17.37 2.13 22.83
C SER A 107 17.66 3.47 23.53
N PRO A 108 17.27 4.64 23.01
CA PRO A 108 17.23 5.85 23.80
C PRO A 108 16.03 5.77 24.75
N GLN A 109 16.34 5.52 26.02
CA GLN A 109 15.46 5.67 27.16
C GLN A 109 15.04 7.15 27.27
N ARG A 110 13.93 7.51 26.62
CA ARG A 110 13.32 8.84 26.78
C ARG A 110 12.71 8.91 28.18
N GLN A 111 13.44 9.57 29.07
CA GLN A 111 12.98 9.96 30.40
C GLN A 111 11.60 10.62 30.28
N ARG A 112 10.61 10.00 30.95
CA ARG A 112 9.36 10.66 31.32
C ARG A 112 9.72 11.78 32.30
N GLN A 113 9.56 13.03 31.86
CA GLN A 113 9.45 14.15 32.80
C GLN A 113 8.03 14.15 33.39
N PRO A 114 7.88 14.30 34.72
CA PRO A 114 6.60 14.46 35.38
C PRO A 114 6.04 15.87 35.18
N SER A 115 4.70 15.90 35.22
CA SER A 115 3.75 16.99 35.17
C SER A 115 4.21 18.36 35.68
N ALA A 116 3.87 19.39 34.90
CA ALA A 116 3.48 20.68 35.45
C ALA A 116 1.96 20.81 35.27
N GLU A 117 1.22 20.78 36.38
CA GLU A 117 -0.17 21.19 36.47
C GLU A 117 -0.30 22.63 35.98
N VAL A 118 -1.13 22.83 34.95
CA VAL A 118 -1.60 24.16 34.56
C VAL A 118 -2.93 24.40 35.29
N PRO A 119 -3.09 25.51 36.03
CA PRO A 119 -4.34 25.83 36.70
C PRO A 119 -5.49 25.96 35.70
N VAL A 120 -6.51 25.12 35.87
CA VAL A 120 -7.79 25.22 35.18
C VAL A 120 -8.50 26.48 35.68
N GLN A 121 -8.57 27.49 34.83
CA GLN A 121 -9.32 28.71 35.09
C GLN A 121 -10.79 28.49 34.62
N PRO A 122 -11.80 28.61 35.51
CA PRO A 122 -13.20 28.45 35.14
C PRO A 122 -13.70 29.72 34.43
N SER A 123 -13.69 29.72 33.11
CA SER A 123 -14.32 30.76 32.31
C SER A 123 -15.81 30.51 32.22
N SER A 124 -16.57 31.48 32.73
CA SER A 124 -18.03 31.52 32.78
C SER A 124 -18.68 31.35 31.39
N PRO A 125 -19.88 30.73 31.31
CA PRO A 125 -20.66 30.65 30.09
C PRO A 125 -21.36 31.99 29.81
N SER A 126 -20.90 32.73 28.80
CA SER A 126 -21.69 33.81 28.18
C SER A 126 -22.74 33.19 27.26
N PRO A 127 -24.04 33.53 27.39
CA PRO A 127 -25.07 33.15 26.45
C PRO A 127 -25.12 34.16 25.32
N GLU A 128 -24.25 34.00 24.30
CA GLU A 128 -24.29 34.84 23.10
C GLU A 128 -25.01 34.10 21.96
N LEU A 129 -26.31 34.37 21.92
CA LEU A 129 -27.20 34.51 20.77
C LEU A 129 -26.64 34.13 19.39
N MET A 130 -27.26 33.10 18.82
CA MET A 130 -27.67 32.98 17.41
C MET A 130 -26.95 33.88 16.38
N ASN A 131 -25.86 33.36 15.82
CA ASN A 131 -25.41 33.68 14.46
C ASN A 131 -25.01 32.33 13.85
N GLY A 132 -25.92 31.67 13.11
CA GLY A 132 -25.92 31.75 11.65
C GLY A 132 -24.88 30.79 11.06
N PRO A 133 -25.26 29.75 10.31
CA PRO A 133 -24.32 28.78 9.75
C PRO A 133 -23.32 29.52 8.85
N SER A 134 -22.11 29.73 9.36
CA SER A 134 -21.01 30.24 8.54
C SER A 134 -20.78 29.24 7.42
N PRO A 135 -20.85 29.65 6.14
CA PRO A 135 -20.59 28.77 5.02
C PRO A 135 -19.18 28.24 5.20
N THR A 136 -19.08 26.92 5.38
CA THR A 136 -17.87 26.12 5.30
C THR A 136 -17.07 26.66 4.13
N SER A 137 -16.05 27.49 4.40
CA SER A 137 -15.21 28.08 3.36
C SER A 137 -14.59 26.91 2.63
N ALA A 138 -15.14 26.57 1.47
CA ALA A 138 -14.60 25.56 0.59
C ALA A 138 -13.15 25.94 0.36
N VAL A 139 -12.24 25.25 1.04
CA VAL A 139 -10.81 25.50 0.95
C VAL A 139 -10.44 25.22 -0.48
N ARG A 140 -10.41 26.28 -1.30
CA ARG A 140 -10.01 26.20 -2.70
C ARG A 140 -8.58 25.69 -2.69
N THR A 141 -8.39 24.43 -3.09
CA THR A 141 -7.09 23.81 -3.24
C THR A 141 -6.40 24.40 -4.47
N THR A 142 -5.89 25.61 -4.34
CA THR A 142 -5.08 26.26 -5.37
C THR A 142 -3.71 25.61 -5.40
N VAL A 143 -3.36 25.03 -6.54
CA VAL A 143 -2.00 24.51 -6.78
C VAL A 143 -1.10 25.64 -7.25
N SER A 144 0.04 25.83 -6.61
CA SER A 144 1.01 26.83 -7.02
C SER A 144 1.57 26.54 -8.43
N ALA A 145 1.89 27.62 -9.15
CA ALA A 145 2.55 27.57 -10.44
C ALA A 145 3.90 26.83 -10.37
N SER A 146 4.60 26.85 -9.24
CA SER A 146 5.88 26.16 -9.06
C SER A 146 5.75 24.64 -9.15
N VAL A 147 4.75 24.06 -8.47
CA VAL A 147 4.50 22.61 -8.50
C VAL A 147 4.08 22.18 -9.92
N ARG A 148 3.20 22.96 -10.56
CA ARG A 148 2.79 22.71 -11.95
C ARG A 148 3.97 22.77 -12.92
N ARG A 149 4.87 23.75 -12.76
CA ARG A 149 6.06 23.91 -13.60
C ARG A 149 7.03 22.74 -13.42
N PHE A 150 7.25 22.29 -12.18
CA PHE A 150 8.05 21.11 -11.91
C PHE A 150 7.49 19.87 -12.61
N LEU A 151 6.21 19.57 -12.39
CA LEU A 151 5.57 18.39 -13.00
C LEU A 151 5.53 18.46 -14.54
N ALA A 152 5.35 19.65 -15.11
CA ALA A 152 5.41 19.86 -16.56
C ALA A 152 6.83 19.73 -17.15
N SER A 153 7.87 19.87 -16.32
CA SER A 153 9.27 19.71 -16.77
C SER A 153 9.75 18.26 -16.82
N LEU A 154 8.98 17.32 -16.24
CA LEU A 154 9.27 15.90 -16.29
C LEU A 154 9.09 15.34 -17.72
N ARG A 155 9.72 14.20 -18.01
CA ARG A 155 9.61 13.51 -19.30
C ARG A 155 9.15 12.06 -19.06
N PRO A 156 7.88 11.71 -19.37
CA PRO A 156 6.84 12.58 -19.94
C PRO A 156 6.32 13.63 -18.93
N SER A 157 5.69 14.70 -19.45
CA SER A 157 5.09 15.75 -18.61
C SER A 157 3.97 15.15 -17.76
N MET A 158 4.00 15.43 -16.46
CA MET A 158 3.03 14.93 -15.46
C MET A 158 2.17 16.05 -14.87
N ARG A 159 1.90 17.10 -15.64
CA ARG A 159 1.23 18.34 -15.19
C ARG A 159 -0.14 18.07 -14.54
N GLU A 160 -0.83 17.02 -14.97
CA GLU A 160 -2.12 16.55 -14.45
C GLU A 160 -2.05 16.09 -13.00
N LEU A 161 -0.88 15.63 -12.52
CA LEU A 161 -0.69 15.21 -11.13
C LEU A 161 -0.67 16.40 -10.14
N ALA A 162 -0.71 17.64 -10.63
CA ALA A 162 -0.66 18.84 -9.81
C ALA A 162 -1.74 18.87 -8.72
N MET A 163 -2.96 18.41 -9.02
CA MET A 163 -4.04 18.33 -8.04
C MET A 163 -3.79 17.23 -6.99
N VAL A 164 -3.24 16.08 -7.41
CA VAL A 164 -2.91 14.98 -6.50
C VAL A 164 -1.87 15.43 -5.47
N PHE A 165 -0.83 16.13 -5.91
CA PHE A 165 0.20 16.71 -5.04
C PHE A 165 -0.37 17.75 -4.08
N ALA A 166 -1.26 18.62 -4.56
CA ALA A 166 -1.89 19.62 -3.71
C ALA A 166 -2.81 19.01 -2.64
N LEU A 167 -3.55 17.94 -2.98
CA LEU A 167 -4.35 17.17 -2.02
C LEU A 167 -3.46 16.47 -0.98
N ALA A 168 -2.25 16.07 -1.36
CA ALA A 168 -1.25 15.50 -0.45
C ALA A 168 -0.47 16.55 0.36
N GLY A 169 -0.81 17.84 0.25
CA GLY A 169 -0.17 18.92 1.00
C GLY A 169 1.02 19.58 0.30
N VAL A 170 1.43 19.12 -0.89
CA VAL A 170 2.50 19.75 -1.69
C VAL A 170 1.89 20.84 -2.57
N ARG A 171 1.60 21.99 -1.95
CA ARG A 171 0.81 23.06 -2.58
C ARG A 171 1.66 24.17 -3.19
N ASP A 172 2.88 24.36 -2.70
CA ASP A 172 3.76 25.45 -3.08
C ASP A 172 5.22 25.01 -3.29
N ARG A 173 6.09 25.99 -3.56
CA ARG A 173 7.52 25.77 -3.76
C ARG A 173 8.19 25.27 -2.47
N ALA A 174 7.85 25.80 -1.31
CA ALA A 174 8.50 25.41 -0.05
C ALA A 174 8.22 23.94 0.29
N CYS A 175 6.97 23.49 0.10
CA CYS A 175 6.63 22.08 0.24
C CYS A 175 7.39 21.19 -0.76
N LEU A 176 7.55 21.65 -2.01
CA LEU A 176 8.31 20.92 -3.02
C LEU A 176 9.81 20.84 -2.65
N GLU A 177 10.42 21.93 -2.17
CA GLU A 177 11.82 21.90 -1.72
C GLU A 177 11.99 21.00 -0.49
N ALA A 178 11.02 20.99 0.44
CA ALA A 178 11.02 20.06 1.56
C ALA A 178 10.96 18.60 1.09
N LEU A 179 10.10 18.29 0.10
CA LEU A 179 10.04 16.98 -0.51
C LEU A 179 11.37 16.61 -1.21
N VAL A 180 12.00 17.57 -1.89
CA VAL A 180 13.33 17.37 -2.51
C VAL A 180 14.40 17.09 -1.44
N ALA A 181 14.33 17.72 -0.26
CA ALA A 181 15.31 17.55 0.82
C ALA A 181 15.21 16.20 1.57
N MET A 182 14.05 15.54 1.57
CA MET A 182 13.85 14.21 2.19
C MET A 182 14.79 13.15 1.65
N THR A 183 15.15 12.11 2.41
CA THR A 183 15.94 10.99 1.85
C THR A 183 15.19 10.27 0.72
N HIS A 184 15.91 9.52 -0.14
CA HIS A 184 15.27 8.75 -1.22
C HIS A 184 14.20 7.77 -0.69
N ALA A 185 14.47 7.13 0.46
CA ALA A 185 13.52 6.24 1.12
C ALA A 185 12.24 6.98 1.57
N GLU A 186 12.37 8.17 2.14
CA GLU A 186 11.24 8.99 2.57
C GLU A 186 10.43 9.52 1.39
N GLN A 187 11.09 9.99 0.32
CA GLN A 187 10.40 10.39 -0.92
C GLN A 187 9.59 9.23 -1.49
N SER A 188 10.21 8.05 -1.56
CA SER A 188 9.58 6.84 -2.06
C SER A 188 8.36 6.45 -1.22
N ALA A 189 8.47 6.48 0.12
CA ALA A 189 7.38 6.19 1.05
C ALA A 189 6.26 7.25 1.03
N PHE A 190 6.59 8.51 0.75
CA PHE A 190 5.59 9.57 0.54
C PHE A 190 4.80 9.32 -0.74
N LEU A 191 5.48 9.03 -1.86
CA LEU A 191 4.83 8.79 -3.15
C LEU A 191 3.99 7.51 -3.16
N ASP A 192 4.34 6.49 -2.37
CA ASP A 192 3.52 5.28 -2.17
C ASP A 192 2.12 5.56 -1.60
N ARG A 193 1.93 6.70 -0.94
CA ARG A 193 0.62 7.10 -0.38
C ARG A 193 -0.26 7.81 -1.40
N LEU A 194 0.31 8.17 -2.55
CA LEU A 194 -0.41 8.85 -3.62
C LEU A 194 -0.97 7.81 -4.60
N PRO A 195 -2.12 8.10 -5.25
CA PRO A 195 -2.69 7.24 -6.28
C PRO A 195 -1.88 7.34 -7.60
N LEU A 196 -0.58 7.09 -7.54
CA LEU A 196 0.32 7.07 -8.69
C LEU A 196 0.55 5.64 -9.13
N ASN A 197 0.63 5.42 -10.44
CA ASN A 197 1.14 4.14 -10.94
C ASN A 197 2.67 4.07 -10.77
N MET A 198 3.23 2.87 -10.91
CA MET A 198 4.66 2.62 -10.72
C MET A 198 5.53 3.50 -11.64
N PHE A 199 5.13 3.67 -12.90
CA PHE A 199 5.87 4.49 -13.87
C PHE A 199 5.89 5.97 -13.48
N GLN A 200 4.73 6.54 -13.11
CA GLN A 200 4.61 7.93 -12.66
C GLN A 200 5.49 8.20 -11.43
N ARG A 201 5.51 7.25 -10.49
CA ARG A 201 6.36 7.33 -9.29
C ARG A 201 7.84 7.43 -9.65
N GLU A 202 8.34 6.53 -10.50
CA GLU A 202 9.75 6.53 -10.92
C GLU A 202 10.13 7.84 -11.60
N VAL A 203 9.30 8.31 -12.55
CA VAL A 203 9.53 9.60 -13.25
C VAL A 203 9.58 10.78 -12.28
N VAL A 204 8.72 10.79 -11.25
CA VAL A 204 8.74 11.82 -10.21
C VAL A 204 9.99 11.70 -9.34
N LEU A 205 10.39 10.50 -8.92
CA LEU A 205 11.60 10.27 -8.12
C LEU A 205 12.85 10.76 -8.86
N ASP A 206 12.98 10.40 -10.13
CA ASP A 206 14.07 10.87 -10.99
C ASP A 206 14.06 12.40 -11.12
N GLY A 207 12.88 12.99 -11.29
CA GLY A 207 12.71 14.44 -11.33
C GLY A 207 13.11 15.14 -10.03
N LEU A 208 12.79 14.56 -8.88
CA LEU A 208 13.19 15.07 -7.56
C LEU A 208 14.70 14.94 -7.35
N ALA A 209 15.31 13.82 -7.78
CA ALA A 209 16.74 13.58 -7.69
C ALA A 209 17.55 14.53 -8.59
N ALA A 210 17.07 14.80 -9.81
CA ALA A 210 17.69 15.75 -10.73
C ALA A 210 17.74 17.17 -10.18
N ARG A 211 16.74 17.56 -9.37
CA ARG A 211 16.62 18.90 -8.78
C ARG A 211 17.56 19.17 -7.62
N ARG A 212 18.23 18.15 -7.08
CA ARG A 212 19.25 18.30 -6.04
C ARG A 212 20.62 18.69 -6.58
N ARG A 213 20.84 18.50 -7.87
CA ARG A 213 22.09 18.83 -8.55
C ARG A 213 22.11 20.31 -8.88
#